data_AF-I3TEX9-F1
#
_entry.id   AF-I3TEX9-F1
#
_cell.length_a   1.000
_cell.length_b   1.000
_cell.length_c   1.000
_cell.angle_alpha   90.00
_cell.angle_beta   90.00
_cell.angle_gamma   90.00
#
_symmetry.space_group_name_H-M   'P 1'
#
loop_
_entity.id
_entity.type
_entity.pdbx_description
1 polymer ?
#
loop_
_entity_poly.entity_id
_entity_poly.type
_entity_poly.pdbx_seq_one_letter_code
_entity_poly.pdbx_strand_id
1 'polypeptide(L)'
;MVSMRDRLRLFALTLRNAVSRPITVDISRAVEREVLRGYPKVNPEKCIGCSLCARSCPSDAITMRVVGKQVLGGKQVDKKIPFFNYYKCIYCGLCSNVCPVKAIDMVKGTPLDALEQAPSLISASLVFGHELKILAAYVSILVALTAIYLLSRAVSARGRHQPVAYEPFAGGGTYNGRWEKYYMPSLLRFVLIFLLIEIVVFAALVYETPVVLFLSVVLFVVALVMELKGGFE
;
A
#
# COMPACT_ATOMS: atom_id res chain seq x y z
N MET A 1 15.90 -11.21 47.47
CA MET A 1 15.51 -9.82 47.74
C MET A 1 16.75 -8.94 47.67
N VAL A 2 16.78 -7.93 46.80
CA VAL A 2 17.95 -7.03 46.66
C VAL A 2 18.07 -6.15 47.90
N SER A 3 19.26 -6.10 48.51
CA SER A 3 19.54 -5.33 49.71
C SER A 3 19.35 -3.83 49.48
N MET A 4 18.87 -3.10 50.51
CA MET A 4 18.68 -1.65 50.45
C MET A 4 19.96 -0.89 50.07
N ARG A 5 21.12 -1.42 50.46
CA ARG A 5 22.44 -0.86 50.12
C ARG A 5 22.73 -0.95 48.61
N ASP A 6 22.29 -2.01 47.96
CA ASP A 6 22.47 -2.20 46.51
C ASP A 6 21.54 -1.28 45.71
N ARG A 7 20.34 -1.03 46.22
CA ARG A 7 19.40 -0.05 45.63
C ARG A 7 19.98 1.37 45.67
N LEU A 8 20.56 1.77 46.80
CA LEU A 8 21.21 3.08 46.95
C LEU A 8 22.42 3.22 46.02
N ARG A 9 23.22 2.16 45.85
CA ARG A 9 24.33 2.14 44.89
C ARG A 9 23.87 2.28 43.44
N LEU A 10 22.83 1.55 43.03
CA LEU A 10 22.24 1.68 41.71
C LEU A 10 21.71 3.09 41.46
N PHE A 11 21.01 3.67 42.45
CA PHE A 11 20.49 5.02 42.36
C PHE A 11 21.60 6.07 42.19
N ALA A 12 22.69 5.94 42.97
CA ALA A 12 23.86 6.79 42.84
C ALA A 12 24.55 6.64 41.47
N LEU A 13 24.62 5.42 40.95
CA LEU A 13 25.19 5.14 39.62
C LEU A 13 24.32 5.75 38.50
N THR A 14 23.00 5.64 38.61
CA THR A 14 22.07 6.26 37.65
C THR A 14 22.17 7.77 37.68
N LEU A 15 22.26 8.39 38.86
CA LEU A 15 22.47 9.84 38.99
C LEU A 15 23.80 10.28 38.37
N ARG A 16 24.88 9.54 38.62
CA ARG A 16 26.19 9.80 38.00
C ARG A 16 26.11 9.71 36.48
N ASN A 17 25.46 8.67 35.94
CA ASN A 17 25.31 8.51 34.50
C ASN A 17 24.40 9.59 33.87
N ALA A 18 23.35 10.04 34.58
CA ALA A 18 22.44 11.07 34.08
C ALA A 18 23.10 12.44 33.93
N VAL A 19 24.06 12.77 34.81
CA VAL A 19 24.82 14.03 34.76
C VAL A 19 26.10 13.91 33.90
N SER A 20 26.47 12.69 33.52
CA SER A 20 27.60 12.47 32.61
C SER A 20 27.29 12.98 31.20
N ARG A 21 28.33 13.35 30.45
CA ARG A 21 28.15 13.79 29.05
C ARG A 21 27.49 12.66 28.25
N PRO A 22 26.43 12.94 27.48
CA PRO A 22 25.79 11.92 26.68
C PRO A 22 26.77 11.40 25.63
N ILE A 23 26.88 10.08 25.53
CA ILE A 23 27.69 9.43 24.50
C ILE A 23 27.06 9.58 23.11
N THR A 24 25.75 9.87 23.07
CA THR A 24 24.99 10.04 21.84
C THR A 24 25.47 11.27 21.10
N VAL A 25 25.90 11.06 19.86
CA VAL A 25 26.18 12.11 18.91
C VAL A 25 24.95 12.33 18.02
N ASP A 26 24.70 13.57 17.66
CA ASP A 26 23.66 13.90 16.69
C ASP A 26 24.04 13.34 15.31
N ILE A 27 23.27 12.39 14.80
CA ILE A 27 23.53 11.70 13.53
C ILE A 27 23.61 12.70 12.36
N SER A 28 22.86 13.80 12.41
CA SER A 28 22.91 14.84 11.38
C SER A 28 24.26 15.54 11.29
N ARG A 29 25.04 15.55 12.39
CA ARG A 29 26.35 16.20 12.50
C ARG A 29 27.52 15.21 12.56
N ALA A 30 27.26 13.98 12.99
CA ALA A 30 28.28 12.96 13.25
C ALA A 30 28.62 12.10 12.02
N VAL A 31 27.76 12.07 11.00
CA VAL A 31 28.07 11.35 9.76
C VAL A 31 29.06 12.18 8.95
N GLU A 32 30.35 11.98 9.23
CA GLU A 32 31.41 12.43 8.33
C GLU A 32 31.24 11.72 6.99
N ARG A 33 30.91 12.51 5.96
CA ARG A 33 30.65 12.00 4.59
C ARG A 33 31.83 11.22 4.01
N GLU A 34 33.03 11.36 4.59
CA GLU A 34 34.23 10.69 4.11
C GLU A 34 34.25 9.19 4.35
N VAL A 35 33.57 8.70 5.40
CA VAL A 35 33.52 7.26 5.72
C VAL A 35 32.45 6.53 4.89
N LEU A 36 31.50 7.27 4.30
CA LEU A 36 30.45 6.69 3.48
C LEU A 36 30.98 6.27 2.11
N ARG A 37 30.68 5.03 1.74
CA ARG A 37 30.88 4.54 0.37
C ARG A 37 30.01 5.29 -0.63
N GLY A 38 28.83 5.76 -0.22
CA GLY A 38 27.95 6.57 -1.06
C GLY A 38 27.09 5.76 -2.04
N TYR A 39 26.60 6.41 -3.09
CA TYR A 39 25.71 5.82 -4.10
C TYR A 39 26.28 5.94 -5.52
N PRO A 40 25.97 4.99 -6.43
CA PRO A 40 26.51 5.01 -7.78
C PRO A 40 25.84 6.09 -8.63
N LYS A 41 26.64 6.94 -9.29
CA LYS A 41 26.20 7.91 -10.28
C LYS A 41 26.92 7.66 -11.60
N VAL A 42 26.16 7.58 -12.69
CA VAL A 42 26.72 7.37 -14.04
C VAL A 42 26.93 8.71 -14.75
N ASN A 43 28.10 8.86 -15.39
CA ASN A 43 28.33 9.89 -16.39
C ASN A 43 27.91 9.33 -17.78
N PRO A 44 26.81 9.84 -18.37
CA PRO A 44 26.28 9.33 -19.64
C PRO A 44 27.19 9.58 -20.84
N GLU A 45 28.09 10.57 -20.78
CA GLU A 45 29.00 10.89 -21.87
C GLU A 45 30.12 9.86 -21.99
N LYS A 46 30.68 9.44 -20.84
CA LYS A 46 31.74 8.43 -20.77
C LYS A 46 31.23 6.99 -20.97
N CYS A 47 29.92 6.76 -20.76
CA CYS A 47 29.36 5.42 -20.83
C CYS A 47 29.27 4.90 -22.28
N ILE A 48 29.94 3.77 -22.55
CA ILE A 48 29.91 3.08 -23.85
C ILE A 48 28.76 2.06 -23.99
N GLY A 49 28.01 1.79 -22.92
CA GLY A 49 26.86 0.88 -22.95
C GLY A 49 27.19 -0.62 -22.95
N CYS A 50 28.37 -1.01 -22.48
CA CYS A 50 28.85 -2.40 -22.47
C CYS A 50 28.07 -3.36 -21.54
N SER A 51 27.18 -2.85 -20.69
CA SER A 51 26.30 -3.64 -19.80
C SER A 51 27.00 -4.55 -18.77
N LEU A 52 28.32 -4.45 -18.58
CA LEU A 52 29.04 -5.22 -17.56
C LEU A 52 28.55 -4.89 -16.14
N CYS A 53 28.26 -3.62 -15.86
CA CYS A 53 27.76 -3.20 -14.54
C CYS A 53 26.47 -3.94 -14.16
N ALA A 54 25.52 -4.07 -15.10
CA ALA A 54 24.28 -4.80 -14.88
C ALA A 54 24.53 -6.29 -14.63
N ARG A 55 25.37 -6.94 -15.44
CA ARG A 55 25.72 -8.36 -15.25
C ARG A 55 26.44 -8.64 -13.94
N SER A 56 27.27 -7.71 -13.48
CA SER A 56 28.01 -7.85 -12.23
C SER A 56 27.17 -7.53 -10.98
N CYS A 57 25.95 -7.01 -11.13
CA CYS A 57 25.16 -6.55 -9.99
C CYS A 57 24.58 -7.74 -9.20
N PRO A 58 24.94 -7.96 -7.93
CA PRO A 58 24.44 -9.09 -7.15
C PRO A 58 22.96 -8.97 -6.79
N SER A 59 22.42 -7.74 -6.73
CA SER A 59 21.02 -7.47 -6.40
C SER A 59 20.15 -7.17 -7.63
N ASP A 60 20.69 -7.34 -8.84
CA ASP A 60 20.01 -7.04 -10.11
C ASP A 60 19.30 -5.67 -10.11
N ALA A 61 19.98 -4.66 -9.56
CA ALA A 61 19.44 -3.33 -9.35
C ALA A 61 19.60 -2.40 -10.57
N ILE A 62 20.21 -2.87 -11.67
CA ILE A 62 20.61 -2.02 -12.79
C ILE A 62 19.90 -2.48 -14.06
N THR A 63 19.11 -1.59 -14.66
CA THR A 63 18.45 -1.84 -15.95
C THR A 63 19.09 -1.00 -17.04
N MET A 64 19.55 -1.62 -18.12
CA MET A 64 20.11 -0.90 -19.27
C MET A 64 18.98 -0.34 -20.15
N ARG A 65 18.90 0.99 -20.29
CA ARG A 65 17.90 1.66 -21.15
C ARG A 65 18.56 2.29 -22.37
N VAL A 66 17.89 2.26 -23.51
CA VAL A 66 18.34 2.94 -24.73
C VAL A 66 18.01 4.43 -24.61
N VAL A 67 19.03 5.29 -24.76
CA VAL A 67 18.89 6.75 -24.63
C VAL A 67 19.16 7.47 -25.97
N GLY A 68 19.70 6.77 -26.96
CA GLY A 68 19.93 7.31 -28.30
C GLY A 68 20.73 6.35 -29.17
N LYS A 69 21.36 6.88 -30.22
CA LYS A 69 22.29 6.14 -31.08
C LYS A 69 23.71 6.67 -30.90
N GLN A 70 24.70 5.79 -30.98
CA GLN A 70 26.12 6.10 -30.97
C GLN A 70 26.81 5.38 -32.12
N VAL A 71 27.93 5.91 -32.60
CA VAL A 71 28.74 5.27 -33.63
C VAL A 71 29.88 4.52 -32.95
N LEU A 72 29.88 3.18 -33.08
CA LEU A 72 30.95 2.31 -32.59
C LEU A 72 31.52 1.56 -33.80
N GLY A 73 32.82 1.72 -34.05
CA GLY A 73 33.50 1.05 -35.17
C GLY A 73 32.89 1.36 -36.55
N GLY A 74 32.40 2.59 -36.75
CA GLY A 74 31.79 3.04 -38.02
C GLY A 74 30.33 2.61 -38.24
N LYS A 75 29.72 1.84 -37.32
CA LYS A 75 28.30 1.46 -37.37
C LYS A 75 27.48 2.21 -36.32
N GLN A 76 26.28 2.64 -36.69
CA GLN A 76 25.32 3.19 -35.72
C GLN A 76 24.73 2.04 -34.88
N VAL A 77 24.87 2.14 -33.57
CA VAL A 77 24.31 1.19 -32.60
C VAL A 77 23.59 1.96 -31.50
N ASP A 78 22.63 1.32 -30.85
CA ASP A 78 21.88 1.94 -29.76
C ASP A 78 22.79 2.20 -28.55
N LYS A 79 22.80 3.45 -28.08
CA LYS A 79 23.49 3.86 -26.86
C LYS A 79 22.64 3.48 -25.66
N LYS A 80 23.09 2.44 -24.94
CA LYS A 80 22.47 1.98 -23.69
C LYS A 80 23.17 2.59 -22.49
N ILE A 81 22.40 3.08 -21.52
CA ILE A 81 22.89 3.69 -20.28
C ILE A 81 22.29 2.93 -19.08
N PRO A 82 23.06 2.66 -18.02
CA PRO A 82 22.54 2.00 -16.82
C PRO A 82 21.59 2.93 -16.06
N PHE A 83 20.41 2.41 -15.74
CA PHE A 83 19.43 3.03 -14.86
C PHE A 83 19.44 2.28 -13.53
N PHE A 84 19.71 2.97 -12.43
CA PHE A 84 19.83 2.37 -11.11
C PHE A 84 18.48 2.41 -10.38
N ASN A 85 18.04 1.26 -9.88
CA ASN A 85 16.97 1.17 -8.90
C ASN A 85 17.59 1.20 -7.50
N TYR A 86 17.57 2.38 -6.86
CA TYR A 86 18.17 2.57 -5.54
C TYR A 86 17.42 1.83 -4.41
N TYR A 87 16.16 1.41 -4.62
CA TYR A 87 15.45 0.55 -3.66
C TYR A 87 15.98 -0.89 -3.64
N LYS A 88 16.54 -1.37 -4.77
CA LYS A 88 17.17 -2.70 -4.87
C LYS A 88 18.69 -2.65 -4.66
N CYS A 89 19.29 -1.47 -4.72
CA CYS A 89 20.73 -1.31 -4.64
C CYS A 89 21.23 -1.58 -3.21
N ILE A 90 22.23 -2.45 -3.07
CA ILE A 90 22.89 -2.72 -1.79
C ILE A 90 24.16 -1.89 -1.57
N TYR A 91 24.41 -0.89 -2.43
CA TYR A 91 25.54 0.04 -2.35
C TYR A 91 26.93 -0.64 -2.23
N CYS A 92 27.11 -1.77 -2.93
CA CYS A 92 28.37 -2.52 -2.86
C CYS A 92 29.54 -1.86 -3.62
N GLY A 93 29.25 -1.00 -4.60
CA GLY A 93 30.27 -0.33 -5.43
C GLY A 93 30.87 -1.18 -6.56
N LEU A 94 30.42 -2.43 -6.73
CA LEU A 94 30.96 -3.34 -7.73
C LEU A 94 30.79 -2.82 -9.18
N CYS A 95 29.69 -2.11 -9.45
CA CYS A 95 29.42 -1.48 -10.74
C CYS A 95 30.47 -0.42 -11.12
N SER A 96 31.04 0.31 -10.15
CA SER A 96 32.12 1.27 -10.37
C SER A 96 33.43 0.53 -10.68
N ASN A 97 33.75 -0.50 -9.89
CA ASN A 97 34.98 -1.29 -10.04
C ASN A 97 35.06 -2.05 -11.37
N VAL A 98 33.94 -2.61 -11.83
CA VAL A 98 33.88 -3.40 -13.07
C VAL A 98 33.84 -2.50 -14.33
N CYS A 99 33.63 -1.19 -14.17
CA CYS A 99 33.48 -0.29 -15.32
C CYS A 99 34.84 -0.05 -16.01
N PRO A 100 35.04 -0.51 -17.28
CA PRO A 100 36.33 -0.38 -17.95
C PRO A 100 36.69 1.09 -18.27
N VAL A 101 35.67 1.92 -18.50
CA VAL A 101 35.81 3.34 -18.85
C VAL A 101 35.65 4.27 -17.63
N LYS A 102 35.50 3.71 -16.42
CA LYS A 102 35.22 4.46 -15.17
C LYS A 102 34.13 5.52 -15.36
N ALA A 103 33.02 5.12 -15.98
CA ALA A 103 31.87 5.99 -16.20
C ALA A 103 30.93 6.04 -14.98
N ILE A 104 31.12 5.19 -13.98
CA ILE A 104 30.29 5.11 -12.77
C ILE A 104 31.16 5.43 -11.57
N ASP A 105 30.79 6.49 -10.85
CA ASP A 105 31.48 6.94 -9.64
C ASP A 105 30.58 6.75 -8.41
N MET A 106 31.19 6.46 -7.26
CA MET A 106 30.49 6.39 -5.98
C MET A 106 30.50 7.75 -5.31
N VAL A 107 29.35 8.42 -5.32
CA VAL A 107 29.18 9.78 -4.77
C VAL A 107 28.89 9.69 -3.27
N LYS A 108 29.70 10.37 -2.47
CA LYS A 108 29.51 10.48 -1.01
C LYS A 108 28.18 11.19 -0.73
N GLY A 109 27.24 10.45 -0.16
CA GLY A 109 25.91 10.94 0.18
C GLY A 109 25.12 9.88 0.92
N THR A 110 23.99 10.29 1.47
CA THR A 110 23.05 9.37 2.11
C THR A 110 22.23 8.63 1.04
N PRO A 111 21.65 7.46 1.36
CA PRO A 111 20.70 6.79 0.47
C PRO A 111 19.49 7.67 0.10
N LEU A 112 19.11 8.64 0.94
CA LEU A 112 18.02 9.58 0.67
C LEU A 112 18.38 10.52 -0.48
N ASP A 113 19.61 11.05 -0.50
CA ASP A 113 20.10 11.92 -1.58
C ASP A 113 20.09 11.20 -2.94
N ALA A 114 20.30 9.88 -2.94
CA ALA A 114 20.23 9.04 -4.14
C ALA A 114 18.80 8.91 -4.69
N LEU A 115 17.80 8.87 -3.79
CA LEU A 115 16.38 8.77 -4.16
C LEU A 115 15.85 10.06 -4.78
N GLU A 116 16.34 11.22 -4.34
CA GLU A 116 16.00 12.52 -4.95
C GLU A 116 16.55 12.66 -6.37
N GLN A 117 17.70 12.04 -6.66
CA GLN A 117 18.37 12.10 -7.96
C GLN A 117 17.94 11.03 -8.94
N ALA A 118 17.27 9.97 -8.47
CA ALA A 118 16.58 9.07 -9.38
C ALA A 118 15.58 9.92 -10.17
N PRO A 119 15.63 9.95 -11.51
CA PRO A 119 14.62 10.64 -12.29
C PRO A 119 13.31 9.90 -12.04
N SER A 120 12.57 10.43 -11.07
CA SER A 120 11.14 10.32 -10.90
C SER A 120 10.59 8.92 -11.21
N LEU A 121 10.91 7.92 -10.37
CA LEU A 121 9.88 6.91 -10.06
C LEU A 121 8.66 7.59 -9.39
N ILE A 122 8.89 8.79 -8.86
CA ILE A 122 7.91 9.79 -8.45
C ILE A 122 7.74 10.82 -9.58
N SER A 123 7.49 10.39 -10.81
CA SER A 123 6.61 11.20 -11.67
C SER A 123 5.21 10.79 -11.26
N ALA A 124 4.85 11.21 -10.05
CA ALA A 124 3.52 11.16 -9.45
C ALA A 124 2.60 12.10 -10.24
N SER A 125 2.48 11.87 -11.55
CA SER A 125 1.66 12.69 -12.44
C SER A 125 1.10 11.89 -13.61
N LEU A 126 1.55 10.65 -13.87
CA LEU A 126 0.99 9.82 -14.95
C LEU A 126 0.40 8.46 -14.51
N VAL A 127 0.46 8.10 -13.22
CA VAL A 127 -0.17 6.88 -12.67
C VAL A 127 -1.37 7.20 -11.76
N PHE A 128 -1.77 8.46 -11.66
CA PHE A 128 -2.95 8.87 -10.87
C PHE A 128 -4.30 8.65 -11.59
N GLY A 129 -4.33 7.98 -12.74
CA GLY A 129 -5.59 7.66 -13.41
C GLY A 129 -6.32 6.48 -12.75
N HIS A 130 -5.65 5.33 -12.64
CA HIS A 130 -6.30 4.08 -12.23
C HIS A 130 -6.42 3.97 -10.70
N GLU A 131 -5.38 4.36 -9.96
CA GLU A 131 -5.35 4.33 -8.50
C GLU A 131 -6.35 5.31 -7.88
N LEU A 132 -6.53 6.50 -8.48
CA LEU A 132 -7.49 7.48 -7.99
C LEU A 132 -8.94 7.07 -8.29
N LYS A 133 -9.19 6.37 -9.41
CA LYS A 133 -10.48 5.73 -9.70
C LYS A 133 -10.80 4.66 -8.66
N ILE A 134 -9.82 3.83 -8.29
CA ILE A 134 -9.98 2.79 -7.26
C ILE A 134 -10.24 3.43 -5.88
N LEU A 135 -9.49 4.47 -5.53
CA LEU A 135 -9.68 5.19 -4.27
C LEU A 135 -11.05 5.89 -4.21
N ALA A 136 -11.47 6.56 -5.29
CA ALA A 136 -12.78 7.20 -5.39
C ALA A 136 -13.93 6.17 -5.34
N ALA A 137 -13.77 5.02 -5.98
CA ALA A 137 -14.73 3.92 -5.90
C ALA A 137 -14.83 3.37 -4.46
N TYR A 138 -13.71 3.15 -3.79
CA TYR A 138 -13.68 2.69 -2.41
C TYR A 138 -14.32 3.70 -1.44
N VAL A 139 -14.02 4.99 -1.58
CA VAL A 139 -14.65 6.05 -0.78
C VAL A 139 -16.15 6.13 -1.06
N SER A 140 -16.58 5.95 -2.31
CA SER A 140 -18.02 5.93 -2.64
C SER A 140 -18.77 4.76 -2.00
N ILE A 141 -18.14 3.57 -1.94
CA ILE A 141 -18.68 2.38 -1.25
C ILE A 141 -18.81 2.64 0.25
N LEU A 142 -17.78 3.19 0.90
CA LEU A 142 -17.83 3.52 2.32
C LEU A 142 -18.92 4.55 2.65
N VAL A 143 -19.10 5.56 1.79
CA VAL A 143 -20.15 6.57 1.97
C VAL A 143 -21.54 5.96 1.78
N ALA A 144 -21.72 5.10 0.78
CA ALA A 144 -22.98 4.39 0.55
C ALA A 144 -23.35 3.48 1.72
N LEU A 145 -22.41 2.68 2.22
CA LEU A 145 -22.59 1.82 3.40
C LEU A 145 -22.94 2.64 4.65
N THR A 146 -22.28 3.78 4.84
CA THR A 146 -22.55 4.67 5.98
C THR A 146 -23.95 5.30 5.86
N ALA A 147 -24.34 5.76 4.67
CA ALA A 147 -25.67 6.31 4.43
C ALA A 147 -26.78 5.27 4.64
N ILE A 148 -26.55 4.02 4.22
CA ILE A 148 -27.49 2.91 4.41
C ILE A 148 -27.56 2.48 5.86
N TYR A 149 -26.46 2.47 6.61
CA TYR A 149 -26.49 2.24 8.05
C TYR A 149 -27.31 3.31 8.77
N LEU A 150 -27.15 4.58 8.40
CA LEU A 150 -27.92 5.69 8.96
C LEU A 150 -29.40 5.63 8.54
N LEU A 151 -29.70 5.27 7.29
CA LEU A 151 -31.07 5.10 6.80
C LEU A 151 -31.75 3.87 7.40
N SER A 152 -31.06 2.75 7.59
CA SER A 152 -31.62 1.57 8.25
C SER A 152 -31.95 1.87 9.71
N ARG A 153 -31.16 2.71 10.39
CA ARG A 153 -31.51 3.23 11.72
C ARG A 153 -32.74 4.14 11.70
N ALA A 154 -32.95 4.89 10.62
CA ALA A 154 -34.12 5.75 10.45
C ALA A 154 -35.39 4.99 10.01
N VAL A 155 -35.25 3.92 9.23
CA VAL A 155 -36.31 3.08 8.66
C VAL A 155 -36.68 1.90 9.57
N SER A 156 -35.79 1.50 10.49
CA SER A 156 -36.11 0.53 11.55
C SER A 156 -37.26 1.10 12.39
N ALA A 157 -38.47 0.69 12.01
CA ALA A 157 -39.69 1.38 12.34
C ALA A 157 -39.93 1.46 13.85
N ARG A 158 -40.48 2.60 14.26
CA ARG A 158 -41.34 2.76 15.44
C ARG A 158 -42.62 1.91 15.27
N GLY A 159 -42.47 0.60 15.14
CA GLY A 159 -43.58 -0.35 15.11
C GLY A 159 -43.94 -0.75 16.53
N ARG A 160 -45.24 -0.82 16.87
CA ARG A 160 -45.68 -1.37 18.16
C ARG A 160 -45.35 -2.86 18.19
N HIS A 161 -44.37 -3.22 19.00
CA HIS A 161 -43.90 -4.58 19.20
C HIS A 161 -45.02 -5.47 19.77
N GLN A 162 -45.15 -6.71 19.26
CA GLN A 162 -45.95 -7.72 19.95
C GLN A 162 -45.23 -8.13 21.25
N PRO A 163 -45.96 -8.28 22.38
CA PRO A 163 -45.35 -8.49 23.69
C PRO A 163 -44.79 -9.90 23.92
N VAL A 164 -45.00 -10.85 23.01
CA VAL A 164 -44.63 -12.25 23.23
C VAL A 164 -43.83 -12.80 22.05
N ALA A 165 -42.60 -13.22 22.32
CA ALA A 165 -41.73 -13.89 21.36
C ALA A 165 -41.75 -15.40 21.64
N TYR A 166 -42.14 -16.21 20.65
CA TYR A 166 -41.98 -17.68 20.73
C TYR A 166 -40.56 -18.05 20.26
N GLU A 167 -39.89 -18.95 20.99
CA GLU A 167 -38.60 -19.52 20.61
C GLU A 167 -38.83 -20.91 20.00
N PRO A 168 -38.35 -21.17 18.77
CA PRO A 168 -38.74 -22.37 18.01
C PRO A 168 -38.12 -23.69 18.52
N PHE A 169 -37.14 -23.65 19.43
CA PHE A 169 -36.40 -24.84 19.88
C PHE A 169 -36.52 -25.15 21.38
N ALA A 170 -37.17 -24.31 22.18
CA ALA A 170 -37.13 -24.42 23.64
C ALA A 170 -38.44 -24.89 24.31
N GLY A 171 -39.55 -25.02 23.56
CA GLY A 171 -40.78 -25.66 24.08
C GLY A 171 -41.35 -25.09 25.39
N GLY A 172 -41.00 -23.86 25.79
CA GLY A 172 -41.45 -23.26 27.05
C GLY A 172 -41.13 -21.77 27.09
N GLY A 173 -42.15 -20.95 27.34
CA GLY A 173 -42.01 -19.50 27.47
C GLY A 173 -41.36 -19.12 28.79
N THR A 174 -40.28 -18.34 28.74
CA THR A 174 -39.74 -17.66 29.92
C THR A 174 -40.13 -16.18 29.86
N TYR A 175 -40.58 -15.68 31.02
CA TYR A 175 -41.03 -14.31 31.22
C TYR A 175 -39.85 -13.41 31.64
N ASN A 176 -39.85 -12.19 31.09
CA ASN A 176 -39.04 -11.03 31.51
C ASN A 176 -37.53 -11.04 31.19
N GLY A 177 -37.20 -11.16 29.90
CA GLY A 177 -36.00 -10.54 29.33
C GLY A 177 -36.38 -9.35 28.45
N ARG A 178 -35.87 -8.15 28.73
CA ARG A 178 -36.01 -7.00 27.83
C ARG A 178 -34.96 -7.11 26.73
N TRP A 179 -35.23 -7.94 25.72
CA TRP A 179 -34.31 -8.13 24.59
C TRP A 179 -35.05 -8.08 23.25
N GLU A 180 -34.54 -7.19 22.40
CA GLU A 180 -35.07 -6.75 21.11
C GLU A 180 -34.83 -7.81 20.02
N LYS A 181 -35.88 -8.19 19.26
CA LYS A 181 -35.73 -9.01 18.05
C LYS A 181 -35.62 -8.11 16.81
N TYR A 182 -34.48 -8.18 16.13
CA TYR A 182 -34.38 -7.76 14.72
C TYR A 182 -34.77 -8.92 13.80
N TYR A 183 -35.50 -8.61 12.73
CA TYR A 183 -35.83 -9.54 11.64
C TYR A 183 -34.54 -9.90 10.87
N MET A 184 -33.80 -10.91 11.35
CA MET A 184 -32.54 -11.36 10.75
C MET A 184 -32.62 -11.85 9.28
N PRO A 185 -33.73 -12.47 8.80
CA PRO A 185 -33.77 -12.97 7.41
C PRO A 185 -33.82 -11.84 6.38
N SER A 186 -34.57 -10.77 6.65
CA SER A 186 -34.73 -9.64 5.73
C SER A 186 -33.51 -8.71 5.75
N LEU A 187 -32.86 -8.53 6.90
CA LEU A 187 -31.60 -7.79 6.97
C LEU A 187 -30.48 -8.51 6.21
N LEU A 188 -30.35 -9.83 6.37
CA LEU A 188 -29.34 -10.61 5.66
C LEU A 188 -29.58 -10.63 4.15
N ARG A 189 -30.84 -10.77 3.72
CA ARG A 189 -31.20 -10.65 2.28
C ARG A 189 -30.84 -9.28 1.72
N PHE A 190 -31.17 -8.21 2.43
CA PHE A 190 -30.84 -6.86 2.03
C PHE A 190 -29.32 -6.65 1.91
N VAL A 191 -28.54 -7.13 2.90
CA VAL A 191 -27.08 -7.04 2.89
C VAL A 191 -26.46 -7.86 1.74
N LEU A 192 -26.98 -9.06 1.45
CA LEU A 192 -26.49 -9.90 0.36
C LEU A 192 -26.79 -9.31 -1.02
N ILE A 193 -27.99 -8.77 -1.23
CA ILE A 193 -28.35 -8.09 -2.48
C ILE A 193 -27.49 -6.85 -2.69
N PHE A 194 -27.26 -6.10 -1.63
CA PHE A 194 -26.43 -4.91 -1.67
C PHE A 194 -24.97 -5.23 -2.00
N LEU A 195 -24.40 -6.25 -1.36
CA LEU A 195 -23.03 -6.71 -1.61
C LEU A 195 -22.86 -7.25 -3.04
N LEU A 196 -23.89 -7.90 -3.60
CA LEU A 196 -23.90 -8.32 -5.01
C LEU A 196 -23.90 -7.12 -5.96
N ILE A 197 -24.66 -6.06 -5.67
CA ILE A 197 -24.68 -4.84 -6.47
C ILE A 197 -23.30 -4.16 -6.44
N GLU A 198 -22.66 -4.10 -5.27
CA GLU A 198 -21.32 -3.49 -5.14
C GLU A 198 -20.24 -4.25 -5.91
N ILE A 199 -20.21 -5.59 -5.81
CA ILE A 199 -19.26 -6.42 -6.57
C ILE A 199 -19.43 -6.19 -8.08
N VAL A 200 -20.69 -6.09 -8.50
CA VAL A 200 -21.07 -5.95 -9.90
C VAL A 200 -20.69 -4.57 -10.46
N VAL A 201 -20.93 -3.48 -9.70
CA VAL A 201 -20.50 -2.12 -10.06
C VAL A 201 -18.97 -2.02 -10.08
N PHE A 202 -18.29 -2.64 -9.12
CA PHE A 202 -16.82 -2.69 -9.08
C PHE A 202 -16.25 -3.43 -10.30
N ALA A 203 -16.83 -4.58 -10.67
CA ALA A 203 -16.41 -5.33 -11.85
C ALA A 203 -16.63 -4.53 -13.15
N ALA A 204 -17.76 -3.81 -13.28
CA ALA A 204 -18.03 -2.97 -14.44
C ALA A 204 -17.03 -1.80 -14.58
N LEU A 205 -16.59 -1.21 -13.47
CA LEU A 205 -15.64 -0.10 -13.46
C LEU A 205 -14.19 -0.53 -13.72
N VAL A 206 -13.81 -1.74 -13.34
CA VAL A 206 -12.42 -2.24 -13.49
C VAL A 206 -12.18 -2.86 -14.87
N TYR A 207 -13.18 -3.51 -15.47
CA TYR A 207 -12.95 -4.35 -16.65
C TYR A 207 -13.35 -3.74 -18.00
N GLU A 208 -13.86 -2.50 -18.09
CA GLU A 208 -14.19 -1.73 -19.32
C GLU A 208 -14.80 -2.54 -20.49
N THR A 209 -15.44 -3.68 -20.24
CA THR A 209 -15.97 -4.58 -21.28
C THR A 209 -17.49 -4.49 -21.31
N PRO A 210 -18.10 -4.31 -22.50
CA PRO A 210 -19.55 -4.14 -22.63
C PRO A 210 -20.34 -5.38 -22.14
N VAL A 211 -19.69 -6.55 -22.14
CA VAL A 211 -20.27 -7.82 -21.67
C VAL A 211 -20.50 -7.82 -20.16
N VAL A 212 -19.59 -7.21 -19.37
CA VAL A 212 -19.71 -7.15 -17.91
C VAL A 212 -20.83 -6.21 -17.49
N LEU A 213 -20.98 -5.07 -18.18
CA LEU A 213 -22.12 -4.16 -18.02
C LEU A 213 -23.45 -4.84 -18.35
N PHE A 214 -23.53 -5.64 -19.41
CA PHE A 214 -24.76 -6.36 -19.73
C PHE A 214 -25.12 -7.41 -18.66
N LEU A 215 -24.15 -8.22 -18.22
CA LEU A 215 -24.38 -9.24 -17.19
C LEU A 215 -24.77 -8.61 -15.84
N SER A 216 -24.20 -7.45 -15.52
CA SER A 216 -24.49 -6.68 -14.30
C SER A 216 -25.95 -6.27 -14.20
N VAL A 217 -26.49 -5.71 -15.29
CA VAL A 217 -27.87 -5.23 -15.37
C VAL A 217 -28.84 -6.41 -15.33
N VAL A 218 -28.51 -7.52 -16.00
CA VAL A 218 -29.33 -8.74 -15.96
C VAL A 218 -29.41 -9.31 -14.54
N LEU A 219 -28.29 -9.42 -13.82
CA LEU A 219 -28.28 -9.89 -12.44
C LEU A 219 -29.07 -8.97 -11.49
N PHE A 220 -28.95 -7.64 -11.67
CA PHE A 220 -29.72 -6.66 -10.90
C PHE A 220 -31.22 -6.79 -11.16
N VAL A 221 -31.64 -6.92 -12.41
CA VAL A 221 -33.05 -7.10 -12.78
C VAL A 221 -33.59 -8.42 -12.24
N VAL A 222 -32.81 -9.51 -12.30
CA VAL A 222 -33.21 -10.80 -11.72
C VAL A 222 -33.37 -10.70 -10.20
N ALA A 223 -32.44 -10.05 -9.50
CA ALA A 223 -32.54 -9.84 -8.06
C ALA A 223 -33.79 -9.02 -7.70
N LEU A 224 -34.07 -7.94 -8.45
CA LEU A 224 -35.25 -7.10 -8.26
C LEU A 224 -36.57 -7.84 -8.54
N VAL A 225 -36.59 -8.70 -9.57
CA VAL A 225 -37.75 -9.55 -9.87
C VAL A 225 -37.97 -10.63 -8.81
N MET A 226 -36.90 -11.19 -8.25
CA MET A 226 -36.98 -12.13 -7.12
C MET A 226 -37.53 -11.45 -5.86
N GLU A 227 -37.17 -10.19 -5.61
CA GLU A 227 -37.71 -9.36 -4.52
C GLU A 227 -39.22 -9.12 -4.69
N LEU A 228 -39.64 -8.74 -5.90
CA LEU A 228 -41.04 -8.41 -6.19
C LEU A 228 -41.96 -9.63 -6.18
N LYS A 229 -41.45 -10.82 -6.52
CA LYS A 229 -42.21 -12.08 -6.42
C LYS A 229 -42.22 -12.68 -5.00
N GLY A 230 -41.32 -12.24 -4.12
CA GLY A 230 -41.21 -12.70 -2.73
C GLY A 230 -41.94 -11.80 -1.72
N GLY A 231 -43.02 -11.14 -2.14
CA GLY A 231 -43.77 -10.22 -1.30
C GLY A 231 -44.44 -10.90 -0.10
N PHE A 232 -44.08 -10.43 1.10
CA PHE A 232 -44.86 -10.44 2.34
C PHE A 232 -45.95 -11.52 2.47
N GLU A 233 -45.52 -12.71 2.90
CA GLU A 233 -46.29 -13.52 3.86
C GLU A 233 -45.48 -13.65 5.15
#